data_AF-A0AAX0HB65-F1
#
_entry.id   AF-A0AAX0HB65-F1
#
_cell.length_a   1.000
_cell.length_b   1.000
_cell.length_c   1.000
_cell.angle_alpha   90.00
_cell.angle_beta   90.00
_cell.angle_gamma   90.00
#
_symmetry.space_group_name_H-M   'P 1'
#
loop_
_entity.id
_entity.type
_entity.pdbx_description
1 polymer ?
#
loop_
_entity_poly.entity_id
_entity_poly.type
_entity_poly.pdbx_seq_one_letter_code
_entity_poly.pdbx_strand_id
1 'polypeptide(L)'
;MKKSELKIGLALSGGGIRAAIYHLGVLKYLAENNLLEQVTHISSVSGASMCVGLLYAKNNMSFPTSNEYLTTILPTLKEQILNVNLEQKAIMEAIFKFKFNKKANAIALALAKHWGIRGGFCDISKKPLWSVVCTSYETGKHFRFSQDIVGDWAFGYIKDSNFPLADAIAASAAFPFLIGTYEIDTRPFEWCDKSGSKIEPKSDKLHLWDGGVYDNFGLEPIYQMENNGMYSDDVNFCILSNAGKSISFQPKKIVTRIVDVTTDQISILRARAFRDFIFRNKNGYYLKMGRDFSEVVRRAKQDMSLADKYKNDFLSVEECQKVANYPTTLKNPTEQDFDLILRQGYESIIYNKLVFDFIEL
;
A
#
# COMPACT_ATOMS: atom_id res chain seq x y z
N MET A 1 3.90 22.66 12.17
CA MET A 1 4.85 21.69 12.77
C MET A 1 6.17 21.82 12.04
N LYS A 2 7.32 21.87 12.71
CA LYS A 2 8.60 22.02 12.01
C LYS A 2 8.93 20.72 11.27
N LYS A 3 9.57 20.83 10.11
CA LYS A 3 9.96 19.69 9.28
C LYS A 3 10.80 18.63 10.02
N SER A 4 11.72 19.06 10.87
CA SER A 4 12.58 18.17 11.67
C SER A 4 11.87 17.45 12.81
N GLU A 5 10.65 17.87 13.14
CA GLU A 5 9.82 17.26 14.19
C GLU A 5 8.78 16.30 13.61
N LEU A 6 8.62 16.26 12.28
CA LEU A 6 7.67 15.37 11.61
C LEU A 6 8.10 13.92 11.78
N LYS A 7 7.14 13.08 12.13
CA LYS A 7 7.27 11.63 12.11
C LYS A 7 6.13 11.08 11.27
N ILE A 8 6.44 10.82 10.01
CA ILE A 8 5.46 10.55 8.96
C ILE A 8 5.12 9.05 8.94
N GLY A 9 3.83 8.74 9.09
CA GLY A 9 3.26 7.44 8.76
C GLY A 9 2.69 7.45 7.34
N LEU A 10 3.04 6.48 6.52
CA LEU A 10 2.50 6.30 5.16
C LEU A 10 1.58 5.08 5.10
N ALA A 11 0.28 5.31 4.91
CA ALA A 11 -0.69 4.26 4.63
C ALA A 11 -0.95 4.21 3.11
N LEU A 12 -0.53 3.12 2.47
CA LEU A 12 -0.50 2.97 1.00
C LEU A 12 -1.47 1.88 0.57
N SER A 13 -2.60 2.28 -0.04
CA SER A 13 -3.66 1.34 -0.39
C SER A 13 -3.33 0.44 -1.57
N GLY A 14 -4.06 -0.67 -1.69
CA GLY A 14 -3.98 -1.60 -2.82
C GLY A 14 -4.54 -1.06 -4.13
N GLY A 15 -4.33 -1.82 -5.22
CA GLY A 15 -4.83 -1.49 -6.56
C GLY A 15 -3.99 -1.96 -7.74
N GLY A 16 -3.09 -2.94 -7.56
CA GLY A 16 -2.21 -3.46 -8.62
C GLY A 16 -1.15 -2.46 -9.07
N ILE A 17 -0.70 -2.55 -10.33
CA ILE A 17 0.43 -1.75 -10.84
C ILE A 17 0.17 -0.24 -10.81
N ARG A 18 -1.07 0.21 -11.07
CA ARG A 18 -1.41 1.65 -10.97
C ARG A 18 -1.26 2.20 -9.57
N ALA A 19 -1.55 1.39 -8.54
CA ALA A 19 -1.35 1.81 -7.16
C ALA A 19 0.14 1.92 -6.83
N ALA A 20 0.95 0.96 -7.26
CA ALA A 20 2.40 1.03 -7.13
C ALA A 20 2.95 2.35 -7.70
N ILE A 21 2.60 2.68 -8.95
CA ILE A 21 3.11 3.87 -9.64
C ILE A 21 2.59 5.16 -9.00
N TYR A 22 1.33 5.21 -8.58
CA TYR A 22 0.76 6.38 -7.91
C TYR A 22 1.49 6.68 -6.59
N HIS A 23 1.81 5.64 -5.82
CA HIS A 23 2.58 5.79 -4.58
C HIS A 23 4.03 6.23 -4.84
N LEU A 24 4.64 5.84 -5.96
CA LEU A 24 5.95 6.39 -6.36
C LEU A 24 5.91 7.91 -6.57
N GLY A 25 4.79 8.44 -7.08
CA GLY A 25 4.56 9.88 -7.19
C GLY A 25 4.49 10.58 -5.83
N VAL A 26 3.79 9.95 -4.87
CA VAL A 26 3.71 10.42 -3.48
C VAL A 26 5.10 10.46 -2.85
N LEU A 27 5.88 9.38 -2.98
CA LEU A 27 7.26 9.31 -2.48
C LEU A 27 8.19 10.31 -3.17
N LYS A 28 8.01 10.57 -4.48
CA LYS A 28 8.76 11.60 -5.22
C LYS A 28 8.54 12.99 -4.62
N TYR A 29 7.29 13.33 -4.30
CA TYR A 29 7.01 14.62 -3.65
C TYR A 29 7.72 14.73 -2.29
N LEU A 30 7.65 13.68 -1.48
CA LEU A 30 8.34 13.67 -0.19
C LEU A 30 9.85 13.82 -0.37
N ALA A 31 10.43 13.12 -1.34
CA ALA A 31 11.85 13.18 -1.63
C ALA A 31 12.30 14.58 -2.09
N GLU A 32 11.59 15.21 -3.04
CA GLU A 32 11.91 16.57 -3.51
C GLU A 32 11.81 17.62 -2.39
N ASN A 33 11.06 17.31 -1.34
CA ASN A 33 10.93 18.14 -0.15
C ASN A 33 11.77 17.65 1.03
N ASN A 34 12.74 16.73 0.86
CA ASN A 34 13.56 16.11 1.91
C ASN A 34 12.74 15.63 3.14
N LEU A 35 11.65 14.92 2.87
CA LEU A 35 10.73 14.37 3.87
C LEU A 35 10.80 12.83 3.97
N LEU A 36 11.49 12.13 3.08
CA LEU A 36 11.60 10.66 3.18
C LEU A 36 12.32 10.25 4.46
N GLU A 37 13.29 11.03 4.92
CA GLU A 37 14.02 10.82 6.18
C GLU A 37 13.11 10.93 7.41
N GLN A 38 11.95 11.58 7.28
CA GLN A 38 10.96 11.72 8.36
C GLN A 38 9.94 10.58 8.37
N VAL A 39 9.97 9.67 7.40
CA VAL A 39 9.06 8.52 7.37
C VAL A 39 9.50 7.53 8.45
N THR A 40 8.62 7.28 9.42
CA THR A 40 8.87 6.32 10.51
C THR A 40 8.11 5.02 10.32
N HIS A 41 6.98 5.07 9.62
CA HIS A 41 6.11 3.92 9.39
C HIS A 41 5.64 3.88 7.94
N ILE A 42 5.63 2.67 7.37
CA ILE A 42 5.00 2.38 6.08
C ILE A 42 4.05 1.22 6.31
N SER A 43 2.81 1.37 5.90
CA SER A 43 1.84 0.30 5.86
C SER A 43 1.30 0.18 4.45
N SER A 44 1.38 -1.01 3.85
CA SER A 44 1.09 -1.22 2.44
C SER A 44 0.19 -2.43 2.22
N VAL A 45 -0.67 -2.32 1.20
CA VAL A 45 -1.58 -3.37 0.78
C VAL A 45 -1.33 -3.71 -0.69
N SER A 46 -1.28 -5.01 -1.02
CA SER A 46 -1.33 -5.52 -2.39
C SER A 46 -0.27 -4.84 -3.30
N GLY A 47 -0.69 -4.18 -4.40
CA GLY A 47 0.21 -3.46 -5.30
C GLY A 47 1.14 -2.42 -4.64
N ALA A 48 0.73 -1.80 -3.52
CA ALA A 48 1.62 -0.91 -2.77
C ALA A 48 2.80 -1.68 -2.14
N SER A 49 2.55 -2.88 -1.61
CA SER A 49 3.57 -3.74 -1.02
C SER A 49 4.62 -4.18 -2.06
N MET A 50 4.20 -4.35 -3.32
CA MET A 50 5.12 -4.64 -4.42
C MET A 50 6.10 -3.49 -4.68
N CYS A 51 5.60 -2.25 -4.66
CA CYS A 51 6.42 -1.05 -4.84
C CYS A 51 7.44 -0.89 -3.71
N VAL A 52 6.98 -1.01 -2.46
CA VAL A 52 7.84 -0.86 -1.27
C VAL A 52 8.88 -1.98 -1.21
N GLY A 53 8.48 -3.23 -1.49
CA GLY A 53 9.41 -4.37 -1.54
C GLY A 53 10.45 -4.23 -2.65
N LEU A 54 10.06 -3.71 -3.83
CA LEU A 54 11.00 -3.45 -4.91
C LEU A 54 11.97 -2.32 -4.56
N LEU A 55 11.49 -1.26 -3.91
CA LEU A 55 12.31 -0.16 -3.39
C LEU A 55 13.40 -0.67 -2.44
N TYR A 56 13.04 -1.52 -1.47
CA TYR A 56 14.03 -2.15 -0.58
C TYR A 56 15.00 -3.03 -1.34
N ALA A 57 14.50 -3.89 -2.24
CA ALA A 57 15.34 -4.80 -3.02
C ALA A 57 16.35 -4.07 -3.92
N LYS A 58 16.00 -2.89 -4.44
CA LYS A 58 16.89 -2.06 -5.27
C LYS A 58 17.81 -1.13 -4.48
N ASN A 59 17.58 -1.00 -3.18
CA ASN A 59 18.39 -0.15 -2.30
C ASN A 59 19.07 -0.95 -1.18
N ASN A 60 19.60 -2.13 -1.50
CA ASN A 60 20.35 -2.98 -0.55
C ASN A 60 19.59 -3.23 0.76
N MET A 61 18.28 -3.51 0.66
CA MET A 61 17.38 -3.75 1.78
C MET A 61 17.26 -2.56 2.76
N SER A 62 17.64 -1.36 2.34
CA SER A 62 17.52 -0.14 3.14
C SER A 62 16.47 0.81 2.55
N PHE A 63 15.80 1.59 3.40
CA PHE A 63 14.93 2.65 2.92
C PHE A 63 15.77 3.84 2.43
N PRO A 64 15.51 4.39 1.23
CA PRO A 64 16.39 5.39 0.63
C PRO A 64 16.24 6.76 1.29
N THR A 65 17.33 7.51 1.29
CA THR A 65 17.28 8.96 1.47
C THR A 65 16.54 9.62 0.31
N SER A 66 16.11 10.86 0.52
CA SER A 66 15.46 11.69 -0.49
C SER A 66 16.32 11.83 -1.75
N ASN A 67 17.64 12.01 -1.60
CA ASN A 67 18.55 12.10 -2.73
C ASN A 67 18.66 10.78 -3.50
N GLU A 68 18.93 9.66 -2.81
CA GLU A 68 19.01 8.33 -3.44
C GLU A 68 17.71 7.96 -4.16
N TYR A 69 16.56 8.31 -3.56
CA TYR A 69 15.25 8.07 -4.16
C TYR A 69 15.14 8.74 -5.53
N LEU A 70 15.53 10.01 -5.64
CA LEU A 70 15.40 10.79 -6.86
C LEU A 70 16.43 10.41 -7.92
N THR A 71 17.69 10.22 -7.53
CA THR A 71 18.79 10.04 -8.48
C THR A 71 18.92 8.61 -8.97
N THR A 72 18.51 7.63 -8.17
CA THR A 72 18.83 6.22 -8.42
C THR A 72 17.59 5.34 -8.33
N ILE A 73 16.87 5.36 -7.21
CA ILE A 73 15.81 4.38 -6.99
C ILE A 73 14.64 4.59 -7.92
N LEU A 74 14.06 5.80 -8.00
CA LEU A 74 12.90 6.04 -8.85
C LEU A 74 13.16 5.70 -10.34
N PRO A 75 14.29 6.12 -10.97
CA PRO A 75 14.65 5.67 -12.31
C PRO A 75 14.73 4.14 -12.45
N THR A 76 15.41 3.45 -11.51
CA THR A 76 15.52 1.99 -11.53
C THR A 76 14.18 1.29 -11.37
N LEU A 77 13.29 1.80 -10.51
CA LEU A 77 11.94 1.28 -10.33
C LEU A 77 11.10 1.46 -11.60
N LYS A 78 11.19 2.64 -12.26
CA LYS A 78 10.54 2.91 -13.54
C LYS A 78 10.99 1.89 -14.60
N GLU A 79 12.29 1.70 -14.77
CA GLU A 79 12.84 0.74 -15.73
C GLU A 79 12.35 -0.69 -15.48
N GLN A 80 12.41 -1.14 -14.22
CA GLN A 80 11.96 -2.49 -13.83
C GLN A 80 10.47 -2.70 -14.11
N ILE A 81 9.62 -1.71 -13.80
CA ILE A 81 8.16 -1.78 -13.99
C ILE A 81 7.80 -1.78 -15.48
N LEU A 82 8.50 -0.99 -16.30
CA LEU A 82 8.25 -0.92 -17.74
C LEU A 82 8.69 -2.18 -18.49
N ASN A 83 9.81 -2.77 -18.08
CA ASN A 83 10.44 -3.87 -18.82
C ASN A 83 10.02 -5.28 -18.35
N VAL A 84 9.46 -5.43 -17.14
CA VAL A 84 9.12 -6.75 -16.59
C VAL A 84 7.63 -6.90 -16.32
N ASN A 85 6.94 -7.59 -17.23
CA ASN A 85 5.55 -7.99 -17.06
C ASN A 85 5.40 -9.09 -16.01
N LEU A 86 5.09 -8.70 -14.77
CA LEU A 86 4.99 -9.65 -13.66
C LEU A 86 3.84 -10.64 -13.83
N GLU A 87 2.72 -10.22 -14.42
CA GLU A 87 1.56 -11.11 -14.67
C GLU A 87 1.96 -12.30 -15.54
N GLN A 88 2.63 -12.05 -16.67
CA GLN A 88 3.12 -13.09 -17.57
C GLN A 88 4.13 -14.01 -16.87
N LYS A 89 5.05 -13.43 -16.07
CA LYS A 89 6.02 -14.23 -15.31
C LYS A 89 5.34 -15.09 -14.25
N ALA A 90 4.37 -14.58 -13.51
CA ALA A 90 3.62 -15.35 -12.52
C ALA A 90 2.82 -16.49 -13.17
N ILE A 91 2.20 -16.26 -14.34
CA ILE A 91 1.52 -17.32 -15.10
C ILE A 91 2.51 -18.42 -15.50
N MET A 92 3.69 -18.04 -16.00
CA MET A 92 4.75 -18.98 -16.36
C MET A 92 5.18 -19.83 -15.16
N GLU A 93 5.47 -19.21 -14.01
CA GLU A 93 5.84 -19.92 -12.79
C GLU A 93 4.69 -20.82 -12.27
N ALA A 94 3.43 -20.40 -12.40
CA ALA A 94 2.26 -21.19 -12.01
C ALA A 94 2.11 -22.47 -12.85
N ILE A 95 2.40 -22.40 -14.16
CA ILE A 95 2.40 -23.55 -15.07
C ILE A 95 3.51 -24.52 -14.70
N PHE A 96 4.75 -24.03 -14.60
CA PHE A 96 5.92 -24.91 -14.44
C PHE A 96 6.07 -25.51 -13.04
N LYS A 97 5.76 -24.76 -11.97
CA LYS A 97 5.99 -25.21 -10.60
C LYS A 97 4.76 -25.70 -9.85
N PHE A 98 3.59 -25.12 -10.15
CA PHE A 98 2.41 -25.30 -9.29
C PHE A 98 1.21 -25.97 -9.98
N LYS A 99 1.30 -26.27 -11.28
CA LYS A 99 0.20 -26.83 -12.09
C LYS A 99 -1.14 -26.08 -11.85
N PHE A 100 -1.09 -24.75 -11.73
CA PHE A 100 -2.22 -23.85 -11.42
C PHE A 100 -2.86 -23.93 -10.03
N ASN A 101 -2.40 -24.77 -9.10
CA ASN A 101 -3.03 -24.93 -7.79
C ASN A 101 -2.65 -23.85 -6.75
N LYS A 102 -1.61 -23.05 -7.02
CA LYS A 102 -1.09 -22.03 -6.08
C LYS A 102 -0.71 -20.72 -6.78
N LYS A 103 -1.70 -20.00 -7.31
CA LYS A 103 -1.47 -18.74 -8.05
C LYS A 103 -0.77 -17.67 -7.22
N ALA A 104 -1.15 -17.49 -5.95
CA ALA A 104 -0.50 -16.51 -5.07
C ALA A 104 0.98 -16.86 -4.84
N ASN A 105 1.31 -18.13 -4.53
CA ASN A 105 2.71 -18.55 -4.38
C ASN A 105 3.51 -18.45 -5.69
N ALA A 106 2.86 -18.57 -6.85
CA ALA A 106 3.50 -18.31 -8.14
C ALA A 106 3.86 -16.82 -8.32
N ILE A 107 3.03 -15.90 -7.81
CA ILE A 107 3.36 -14.47 -7.76
C ILE A 107 4.57 -14.24 -6.85
N ALA A 108 4.64 -14.87 -5.67
CA ALA A 108 5.80 -14.79 -4.78
C ALA A 108 7.09 -15.19 -5.50
N LEU A 109 7.07 -16.34 -6.19
CA LEU A 109 8.21 -16.80 -6.96
C LEU A 109 8.58 -15.83 -8.09
N ALA A 110 7.58 -15.24 -8.76
CA ALA A 110 7.83 -14.28 -9.82
C ALA A 110 8.45 -12.98 -9.30
N LEU A 111 7.99 -12.48 -8.15
CA LEU A 111 8.56 -11.31 -7.48
C LEU A 111 10.03 -11.56 -7.11
N ALA A 112 10.34 -12.71 -6.51
CA ALA A 112 11.70 -13.05 -6.10
C ALA A 112 12.66 -13.24 -7.29
N LYS A 113 12.19 -13.90 -8.35
CA LYS A 113 13.03 -14.28 -9.48
C LYS A 113 13.18 -13.17 -10.52
N HIS A 114 12.11 -12.46 -10.85
CA HIS A 114 12.09 -11.52 -11.99
C HIS A 114 12.10 -10.05 -11.57
N TRP A 115 11.61 -9.72 -10.37
CA TRP A 115 11.71 -8.38 -9.78
C TRP A 115 12.86 -8.26 -8.78
N GLY A 116 13.47 -9.39 -8.40
CA GLY A 116 14.63 -9.43 -7.52
C GLY A 116 14.30 -9.17 -6.04
N ILE A 117 13.03 -9.24 -5.65
CA ILE A 117 12.62 -9.05 -4.25
C ILE A 117 12.97 -10.31 -3.46
N ARG A 118 14.16 -10.32 -2.87
CA ARG A 118 14.72 -11.44 -2.10
C ARG A 118 14.95 -11.02 -0.65
N GLY A 119 15.33 -11.97 0.19
CA GLY A 119 15.51 -11.75 1.62
C GLY A 119 14.19 -11.77 2.41
N GLY A 120 14.29 -11.55 3.70
CA GLY A 120 13.17 -11.48 4.64
C GLY A 120 13.09 -10.17 5.40
N PHE A 121 12.09 -10.05 6.28
CA PHE A 121 11.89 -8.84 7.08
C PHE A 121 13.02 -8.57 8.09
N CYS A 122 13.89 -9.54 8.41
CA CYS A 122 15.08 -9.27 9.21
C CYS A 122 16.21 -8.59 8.43
N ASP A 123 16.19 -8.70 7.10
CA ASP A 123 17.24 -8.14 6.23
C ASP A 123 17.02 -6.65 5.95
N ILE A 124 15.80 -6.14 6.16
CA ILE A 124 15.49 -4.73 5.91
C ILE A 124 15.85 -3.82 7.09
N SER A 125 16.11 -2.55 6.80
CA SER A 125 16.38 -1.56 7.84
C SER A 125 15.24 -1.49 8.87
N LYS A 126 15.58 -1.33 10.16
CA LYS A 126 14.59 -1.25 11.26
C LYS A 126 13.64 -0.05 11.13
N LYS A 127 14.10 1.04 10.50
CA LYS A 127 13.29 2.22 10.21
C LYS A 127 13.28 2.49 8.69
N PRO A 128 12.13 2.90 8.12
CA PRO A 128 10.80 2.89 8.75
C PRO A 128 10.31 1.47 9.05
N LEU A 129 9.47 1.33 10.08
CA LEU A 129 8.78 0.08 10.35
C LEU A 129 7.80 -0.18 9.21
N TRP A 130 7.99 -1.28 8.46
CA TRP A 130 7.19 -1.61 7.30
C TRP A 130 6.20 -2.72 7.62
N SER A 131 4.92 -2.47 7.36
CA SER A 131 3.82 -3.38 7.59
C SER A 131 3.20 -3.78 6.26
N VAL A 132 3.27 -5.06 5.92
CA VAL A 132 2.52 -5.65 4.81
C VAL A 132 1.24 -6.25 5.38
N VAL A 133 0.10 -5.70 4.97
CA VAL A 133 -1.21 -6.01 5.54
C VAL A 133 -1.93 -7.09 4.74
N CYS A 134 -2.47 -8.08 5.44
CA CYS A 134 -3.21 -9.21 4.91
C CYS A 134 -4.46 -9.49 5.76
N THR A 135 -5.34 -10.34 5.25
CA THR A 135 -6.50 -10.85 5.99
C THR A 135 -6.32 -12.35 6.23
N SER A 136 -6.36 -12.79 7.49
CA SER A 136 -6.37 -14.21 7.82
C SER A 136 -7.72 -14.83 7.44
N TYR A 137 -7.71 -15.85 6.59
CA TYR A 137 -8.92 -16.51 6.11
C TYR A 137 -9.65 -17.23 7.26
N GLU A 138 -8.91 -17.97 8.08
CA GLU A 138 -9.43 -18.78 9.16
C GLU A 138 -10.00 -17.94 10.31
N THR A 139 -9.33 -16.84 10.66
CA THR A 139 -9.73 -16.01 11.82
C THR A 139 -10.55 -14.77 11.44
N GLY A 140 -10.51 -14.38 10.16
CA GLY A 140 -11.08 -13.12 9.68
C GLY A 140 -10.41 -11.88 10.27
N LYS A 141 -9.20 -12.02 10.84
CA LYS A 141 -8.47 -10.93 11.50
C LYS A 141 -7.40 -10.32 10.61
N HIS A 142 -6.98 -9.12 11.00
CA HIS A 142 -5.84 -8.42 10.42
C HIS A 142 -4.56 -9.22 10.68
N PHE A 143 -3.95 -9.71 9.61
CA PHE A 143 -2.66 -10.39 9.64
C PHE A 143 -1.60 -9.43 9.11
N ARG A 144 -0.49 -9.27 9.84
CA ARG A 144 0.57 -8.32 9.49
C ARG A 144 1.89 -9.06 9.35
N PHE A 145 2.67 -8.70 8.33
CA PHE A 145 4.10 -8.97 8.28
C PHE A 145 4.88 -7.69 8.47
N SER A 146 5.92 -7.71 9.30
CA SER A 146 6.83 -6.58 9.54
C SER A 146 8.14 -7.06 10.15
N GLN A 147 9.09 -6.15 10.36
CA GLN A 147 10.34 -6.42 11.06
C GLN A 147 10.11 -6.99 12.48
N ASP A 148 9.09 -6.51 13.18
CA ASP A 148 8.88 -6.82 14.60
C ASP A 148 7.83 -7.90 14.83
N ILE A 149 6.82 -7.98 13.95
CA ILE A 149 5.68 -8.87 14.15
C ILE A 149 5.25 -9.51 12.83
N VAL A 150 5.02 -10.82 12.88
CA VAL A 150 4.41 -11.60 11.81
C VAL A 150 3.27 -12.42 12.42
N GLY A 151 2.01 -12.10 12.12
CA GLY A 151 0.89 -12.84 12.70
C GLY A 151 -0.42 -12.06 12.83
N ASP A 152 -1.38 -12.68 13.52
CA ASP A 152 -2.62 -12.06 13.98
C ASP A 152 -2.94 -12.47 15.42
N TRP A 153 -3.67 -11.63 16.16
CA TRP A 153 -3.91 -11.85 17.59
C TRP A 153 -4.74 -13.11 17.90
N ALA A 154 -5.53 -13.60 16.95
CA ALA A 154 -6.41 -14.74 17.13
C ALA A 154 -5.73 -16.06 16.75
N PHE A 155 -4.84 -16.06 15.77
CA PHE A 155 -4.07 -17.24 15.36
C PHE A 155 -2.78 -17.39 16.17
N GLY A 156 -2.07 -16.29 16.40
CA GLY A 156 -0.74 -16.26 16.99
C GLY A 156 0.26 -15.46 16.16
N TYR A 157 1.46 -15.35 16.71
CA TYR A 157 2.59 -14.65 16.09
C TYR A 157 3.77 -15.60 15.87
N ILE A 158 4.48 -15.42 14.76
CA ILE A 158 5.75 -16.09 14.50
C ILE A 158 6.83 -15.35 15.30
N LYS A 159 7.60 -16.10 16.09
CA LYS A 159 8.61 -15.55 17.00
C LYS A 159 9.81 -14.96 16.27
N ASP A 160 10.28 -15.62 15.22
CA ASP A 160 11.39 -15.15 14.39
C ASP A 160 10.84 -14.55 13.08
N SER A 161 10.79 -13.22 13.02
CA SER A 161 10.22 -12.44 11.91
C SER A 161 10.98 -12.55 10.58
N ASN A 162 11.85 -13.55 10.36
CA ASN A 162 12.54 -13.74 9.09
C ASN A 162 11.62 -14.38 8.03
N PHE A 163 10.45 -13.77 7.81
CA PHE A 163 9.54 -14.20 6.76
C PHE A 163 9.98 -13.60 5.42
N PRO A 164 9.98 -14.36 4.31
CA PRO A 164 10.39 -13.83 3.01
C PRO A 164 9.52 -12.67 2.52
N LEU A 165 10.15 -11.61 1.99
CA LEU A 165 9.43 -10.42 1.54
C LEU A 165 8.48 -10.71 0.38
N ALA A 166 8.92 -11.48 -0.61
CA ALA A 166 8.12 -11.80 -1.79
C ALA A 166 6.83 -12.56 -1.43
N ASP A 167 6.92 -13.45 -0.44
CA ASP A 167 5.80 -14.25 0.05
C ASP A 167 4.78 -13.39 0.80
N ALA A 168 5.23 -12.48 1.67
CA ALA A 168 4.34 -11.53 2.33
C ALA A 168 3.64 -10.58 1.34
N ILE A 169 4.37 -10.07 0.34
CA ILE A 169 3.80 -9.21 -0.71
C ILE A 169 2.74 -9.98 -1.51
N ALA A 170 3.03 -11.24 -1.89
CA ALA A 170 2.10 -12.07 -2.63
C ALA A 170 0.86 -12.42 -1.80
N ALA A 171 1.00 -12.69 -0.50
CA ALA A 171 -0.11 -12.88 0.42
C ALA A 171 -1.01 -11.63 0.48
N SER A 172 -0.40 -10.45 0.57
CA SER A 172 -1.12 -9.17 0.58
C SER A 172 -1.84 -8.85 -0.73
N ALA A 173 -1.48 -9.52 -1.83
CA ALA A 173 -2.14 -9.41 -3.13
C ALA A 173 -3.12 -10.56 -3.44
N ALA A 174 -3.32 -11.51 -2.52
CA ALA A 174 -4.08 -12.74 -2.74
C ALA A 174 -5.61 -12.52 -2.70
N PHE A 175 -6.14 -11.81 -3.71
CA PHE A 175 -7.56 -11.43 -3.72
C PHE A 175 -8.45 -12.65 -4.01
N PRO A 176 -9.51 -12.92 -3.20
CA PRO A 176 -10.20 -14.22 -3.14
C PRO A 176 -10.69 -14.80 -4.47
N PHE A 177 -11.14 -13.96 -5.40
CA PHE A 177 -11.72 -14.41 -6.69
C PHE A 177 -10.80 -14.24 -7.90
N LEU A 178 -9.72 -13.47 -7.75
CA LEU A 178 -8.79 -13.20 -8.85
C LEU A 178 -7.58 -14.13 -8.77
N ILE A 179 -6.95 -14.16 -7.59
CA ILE A 179 -5.71 -14.90 -7.33
C ILE A 179 -5.99 -16.11 -6.45
N GLY A 180 -6.90 -15.99 -5.46
CA GLY A 180 -7.16 -17.02 -4.46
C GLY A 180 -6.40 -16.74 -3.17
N THR A 181 -6.21 -17.75 -2.33
CA THR A 181 -5.45 -17.66 -1.07
C THR A 181 -3.95 -17.82 -1.29
N TYR A 182 -3.16 -17.22 -0.42
CA TYR A 182 -1.77 -17.60 -0.19
C TYR A 182 -1.71 -18.60 0.98
N GLU A 183 -1.09 -19.76 0.76
CA GLU A 183 -0.97 -20.81 1.79
C GLU A 183 0.40 -20.72 2.47
N ILE A 184 0.39 -20.60 3.81
CA ILE A 184 1.56 -20.71 4.68
C ILE A 184 1.57 -22.12 5.30
N ASP A 185 2.71 -22.80 5.20
CA ASP A 185 3.01 -23.97 6.03
C ASP A 185 3.43 -23.50 7.42
N THR A 186 2.67 -23.84 8.47
CA THR A 186 2.87 -23.28 9.81
C THR A 186 3.93 -24.04 10.61
N ARG A 187 4.20 -25.30 10.24
CA ARG A 187 5.10 -26.23 10.96
C ARG A 187 6.56 -25.77 11.08
N PRO A 188 7.16 -25.06 10.10
CA PRO A 188 8.54 -24.60 10.21
C PRO A 188 8.75 -23.46 11.21
N PHE A 189 7.68 -22.85 11.74
CA PHE A 189 7.76 -21.63 12.55
C PHE A 189 7.48 -21.91 14.03
N GLU A 190 8.22 -21.24 14.92
CA GLU A 190 7.83 -21.16 16.33
C GLU A 190 6.73 -20.11 16.50
N TRP A 191 5.61 -20.51 17.11
CA TRP A 191 4.47 -19.63 17.37
C TRP A 191 4.41 -19.21 18.84
N CYS A 192 4.00 -17.97 19.07
CA CYS A 192 3.74 -17.42 20.38
C CYS A 192 2.44 -16.59 20.43
N ASP A 193 1.92 -16.40 21.63
CA ASP A 193 0.85 -15.45 21.88
C ASP A 193 1.41 -14.02 22.03
N LYS A 194 0.53 -13.05 22.32
CA LYS A 194 0.93 -11.63 22.50
C LYS A 194 1.88 -11.42 23.69
N SER A 195 1.89 -12.33 24.67
CA SER A 195 2.83 -12.27 25.81
C SER A 195 4.21 -12.85 25.48
N GLY A 196 4.37 -13.47 24.31
CA GLY A 196 5.58 -14.20 23.92
C GLY A 196 5.60 -15.63 24.41
N SER A 197 4.53 -16.12 25.04
CA SER A 197 4.42 -17.51 25.48
C SER A 197 4.25 -18.42 24.28
N LYS A 198 5.01 -19.51 24.21
CA LYS A 198 4.92 -20.48 23.11
C LYS A 198 3.51 -21.07 23.03
N ILE A 199 2.98 -21.13 21.82
CA ILE A 199 1.72 -21.79 21.51
C ILE A 199 1.92 -22.77 20.36
N GLU A 200 1.05 -23.78 20.29
CA GLU A 200 0.98 -24.64 19.11
C GLU A 200 0.09 -23.98 18.05
N PRO A 201 0.48 -24.01 16.75
CA PRO A 201 -0.36 -23.48 15.69
C PRO A 201 -1.68 -24.24 15.63
N LYS A 202 -2.78 -23.53 15.40
CA LYS A 202 -4.14 -24.12 15.36
C LYS A 202 -4.37 -25.08 14.19
N SER A 203 -3.48 -25.09 13.21
CA SER A 203 -3.54 -25.87 11.98
C SER A 203 -2.15 -25.92 11.33
N ASP A 204 -1.85 -26.98 10.59
CA ASP A 204 -0.63 -27.14 9.77
C ASP A 204 -0.55 -26.14 8.62
N LYS A 205 -1.68 -25.54 8.28
CA LYS A 205 -1.83 -24.57 7.20
C LYS A 205 -2.59 -23.34 7.67
N LEU A 206 -2.13 -22.18 7.22
CA LEU A 206 -2.81 -20.90 7.37
C LEU A 206 -3.00 -20.29 5.98
N HIS A 207 -4.21 -19.79 5.69
CA HIS A 207 -4.52 -19.16 4.43
C HIS A 207 -4.68 -17.65 4.60
N LEU A 208 -4.04 -16.90 3.72
CA LEU A 208 -4.12 -15.44 3.70
C LEU A 208 -4.83 -14.96 2.44
N TRP A 209 -5.67 -13.96 2.63
CA TRP A 209 -6.26 -13.14 1.59
C TRP A 209 -5.60 -11.76 1.55
N ASP A 210 -5.82 -11.08 0.43
CA ASP A 210 -5.47 -9.67 0.23
C ASP A 210 -5.91 -8.82 1.44
N GLY A 211 -5.03 -7.89 1.85
CA GLY A 211 -5.30 -6.99 2.98
C GLY A 211 -6.53 -6.11 2.76
N GLY A 212 -6.91 -5.91 1.50
CA GLY A 212 -8.11 -5.20 1.08
C GLY A 212 -9.41 -5.74 1.63
N VAL A 213 -9.49 -7.03 1.97
CA VAL A 213 -10.70 -7.62 2.56
C VAL A 213 -10.97 -7.06 3.96
N TYR A 214 -9.93 -6.78 4.74
CA TYR A 214 -10.04 -6.22 6.09
C TYR A 214 -9.87 -4.69 6.11
N ASP A 215 -8.81 -4.19 5.47
CA ASP A 215 -8.44 -2.79 5.40
C ASP A 215 -7.62 -2.49 4.15
N ASN A 216 -8.30 -2.09 3.07
CA ASN A 216 -7.64 -1.75 1.80
C ASN A 216 -6.69 -0.55 1.89
N PHE A 217 -6.79 0.26 2.94
CA PHE A 217 -5.88 1.39 3.13
C PHE A 217 -4.59 1.01 3.84
N GLY A 218 -4.59 -0.11 4.57
CA GLY A 218 -3.50 -0.41 5.50
C GLY A 218 -3.38 0.68 6.57
N LEU A 219 -4.48 1.27 7.03
CA LEU A 219 -4.47 2.26 8.09
C LEU A 219 -4.21 1.63 9.46
N GLU A 220 -4.72 0.43 9.72
CA GLU A 220 -4.73 -0.18 11.06
C GLU A 220 -3.34 -0.19 11.76
N PRO A 221 -2.21 -0.45 11.05
CA PRO A 221 -0.89 -0.40 11.67
C PRO A 221 -0.37 1.00 12.04
N ILE A 222 -1.05 2.07 11.61
CA ILE A 222 -0.63 3.47 11.80
C ILE A 222 -1.68 4.26 12.59
N TYR A 223 -2.96 3.98 12.40
CA TYR A 223 -4.08 4.71 12.96
C TYR A 223 -5.14 3.75 13.51
N GLN A 224 -5.45 3.93 14.79
CA GLN A 224 -6.53 3.21 15.48
C GLN A 224 -7.69 4.17 15.71
N MET A 225 -8.92 3.72 15.43
CA MET A 225 -10.13 4.55 15.59
C MET A 225 -10.58 4.72 17.04
N GLU A 226 -10.06 3.90 17.94
CA GLU A 226 -10.39 3.93 19.36
C GLU A 226 -10.00 5.28 19.98
N ASN A 227 -10.64 5.64 21.10
CA ASN A 227 -10.31 6.85 21.88
C ASN A 227 -10.25 8.15 21.06
N ASN A 228 -11.23 8.36 20.15
CA ASN A 228 -11.32 9.51 19.23
C ASN A 228 -10.23 9.57 18.14
N GLY A 229 -9.52 8.47 17.91
CA GLY A 229 -8.46 8.37 16.93
C GLY A 229 -7.08 8.58 17.57
N MET A 230 -6.15 7.67 17.30
CA MET A 230 -4.78 7.78 17.78
C MET A 230 -3.81 7.20 16.74
N TYR A 231 -2.65 7.83 16.59
CA TYR A 231 -1.56 7.27 15.81
C TYR A 231 -0.73 6.28 16.63
N SER A 232 -0.10 5.34 15.93
CA SER A 232 0.96 4.52 16.51
C SER A 232 2.09 5.37 17.05
N ASP A 233 2.82 4.80 18.00
CA ASP A 233 4.02 5.44 18.56
C ASP A 233 4.98 5.86 17.44
N ASP A 234 5.69 6.96 17.65
CA ASP A 234 6.58 7.54 16.65
C ASP A 234 5.87 7.97 15.34
N VAL A 235 4.56 8.23 15.34
CA VAL A 235 3.86 8.91 14.24
C VAL A 235 3.13 10.14 14.78
N ASN A 236 3.38 11.31 14.17
CA ASN A 236 2.64 12.54 14.47
C ASN A 236 2.02 13.18 13.23
N PHE A 237 2.29 12.63 12.03
CA PHE A 237 1.67 13.05 10.80
C PHE A 237 1.39 11.84 9.90
N CYS A 238 0.15 11.64 9.42
CA CYS A 238 -0.16 10.49 8.56
C CYS A 238 -0.61 10.91 7.16
N ILE A 239 -0.01 10.30 6.13
CA ILE A 239 -0.46 10.41 4.75
C ILE A 239 -1.15 9.10 4.36
N LEU A 240 -2.46 9.15 4.20
CA LEU A 240 -3.22 8.08 3.57
C LEU A 240 -3.26 8.30 2.06
N SER A 241 -2.52 7.47 1.33
CA SER A 241 -2.52 7.42 -0.13
C SER A 241 -3.51 6.37 -0.65
N ASN A 242 -4.69 6.81 -1.11
CA ASN A 242 -5.75 5.92 -1.60
C ASN A 242 -5.75 5.81 -3.14
N ALA A 243 -5.15 4.73 -3.63
CA ALA A 243 -5.20 4.26 -5.02
C ALA A 243 -6.31 3.22 -5.30
N GLY A 244 -7.13 2.87 -4.30
CA GLY A 244 -8.22 1.89 -4.44
C GLY A 244 -9.27 2.32 -5.48
N LYS A 245 -9.77 1.36 -6.27
CA LYS A 245 -10.79 1.64 -7.30
C LYS A 245 -12.13 1.90 -6.64
N SER A 246 -12.81 2.99 -7.01
CA SER A 246 -14.19 3.22 -6.60
C SER A 246 -15.12 2.20 -7.27
N ILE A 247 -16.17 1.78 -6.58
CA ILE A 247 -17.18 0.92 -7.18
C ILE A 247 -17.82 1.61 -8.40
N SER A 248 -17.74 0.96 -9.56
CA SER A 248 -18.50 1.33 -10.75
C SER A 248 -19.86 0.62 -10.78
N PHE A 249 -20.86 1.26 -11.37
CA PHE A 249 -22.14 0.63 -11.71
C PHE A 249 -21.91 -0.27 -12.94
N GLN A 250 -21.60 -1.55 -12.70
CA GLN A 250 -21.39 -2.55 -13.75
C GLN A 250 -22.01 -3.88 -13.32
N PRO A 251 -22.63 -4.64 -14.25
CA PRO A 251 -23.16 -5.96 -13.94
C PRO A 251 -22.00 -6.91 -13.62
N LYS A 252 -21.86 -7.27 -12.34
CA LYS A 252 -20.92 -8.27 -11.83
C LYS A 252 -21.68 -9.48 -11.29
N LYS A 253 -21.01 -10.63 -11.21
CA LYS A 253 -21.57 -11.82 -10.52
C LYS A 253 -21.96 -11.45 -9.08
N ILE A 254 -23.06 -12.01 -8.58
CA ILE A 254 -23.65 -11.60 -7.29
C ILE A 254 -22.66 -11.67 -6.12
N VAL A 255 -21.86 -12.74 -6.04
CA VAL A 255 -20.88 -12.95 -4.97
C VAL A 255 -19.74 -11.94 -5.02
N THR A 256 -19.21 -11.64 -6.22
CA THR A 256 -18.15 -10.62 -6.35
C THR A 256 -18.68 -9.22 -6.05
N ARG A 257 -19.96 -8.96 -6.38
CA ARG A 257 -20.60 -7.70 -6.03
C ARG A 257 -20.76 -7.51 -4.52
N ILE A 258 -21.10 -8.56 -3.76
CA ILE A 258 -21.20 -8.49 -2.30
C ILE A 258 -19.85 -8.10 -1.70
N VAL A 259 -18.77 -8.78 -2.11
CA VAL A 259 -17.42 -8.47 -1.59
C VAL A 259 -16.97 -7.07 -1.97
N ASP A 260 -17.21 -6.64 -3.21
CA ASP A 260 -16.90 -5.28 -3.64
C ASP A 260 -17.63 -4.25 -2.74
N VAL A 261 -18.95 -4.39 -2.58
CA VAL A 261 -19.78 -3.48 -1.78
C VAL A 261 -19.32 -3.42 -0.33
N THR A 262 -19.14 -4.56 0.32
CA THR A 262 -18.69 -4.60 1.71
C THR A 262 -17.32 -3.94 1.88
N THR A 263 -16.37 -4.25 0.99
CA THR A 263 -15.01 -3.68 1.04
C THR A 263 -15.01 -2.17 0.84
N ASP A 264 -15.82 -1.66 -0.11
CA ASP A 264 -15.96 -0.23 -0.38
C ASP A 264 -16.63 0.50 0.78
N GLN A 265 -17.69 -0.06 1.37
CA GLN A 265 -18.36 0.55 2.53
C GLN A 265 -17.43 0.60 3.75
N ILE A 266 -16.69 -0.47 4.04
CA ILE A 266 -15.66 -0.47 5.10
C ILE A 266 -14.63 0.62 4.82
N SER A 267 -14.11 0.70 3.60
CA SER A 267 -13.14 1.72 3.19
C SER A 267 -13.71 3.14 3.35
N ILE A 268 -14.97 3.39 2.97
CA ILE A 268 -15.60 4.71 3.11
C ILE A 268 -15.75 5.10 4.58
N LEU A 269 -16.19 4.18 5.44
CA LEU A 269 -16.32 4.43 6.88
C LEU A 269 -14.95 4.72 7.50
N ARG A 270 -13.93 3.92 7.17
CA ARG A 270 -12.53 4.14 7.60
C ARG A 270 -12.01 5.51 7.16
N ALA A 271 -12.21 5.87 5.90
CA ALA A 271 -11.80 7.17 5.38
C ALA A 271 -12.52 8.33 6.06
N ARG A 272 -13.82 8.20 6.37
CA ARG A 272 -14.58 9.25 7.07
C ARG A 272 -14.02 9.49 8.46
N ALA A 273 -13.82 8.43 9.26
CA ALA A 273 -13.26 8.53 10.60
C ALA A 273 -11.84 9.11 10.59
N PHE A 274 -10.97 8.60 9.71
CA PHE A 274 -9.60 9.10 9.58
C PHE A 274 -9.56 10.58 9.17
N ARG A 275 -10.38 10.98 8.18
CA ARG A 275 -10.45 12.38 7.75
C ARG A 275 -10.89 13.31 8.89
N ASP A 276 -11.93 12.93 9.61
CA ASP A 276 -12.39 13.71 10.77
C ASP A 276 -11.25 13.89 11.78
N PHE A 277 -10.55 12.81 12.11
CA PHE A 277 -9.39 12.83 13.00
C PHE A 277 -8.30 13.80 12.52
N ILE A 278 -7.84 13.68 11.25
CA ILE A 278 -6.76 14.54 10.75
C ILE A 278 -7.17 16.00 10.58
N PHE A 279 -8.46 16.28 10.34
CA PHE A 279 -8.96 17.66 10.26
C PHE A 279 -9.03 18.32 11.63
N ARG A 280 -9.50 17.59 12.66
CA ARG A 280 -9.52 18.10 14.04
C ARG A 280 -8.11 18.36 14.58
N ASN A 281 -7.16 17.48 14.26
CA ASN A 281 -5.79 17.54 14.79
C ASN A 281 -4.78 18.23 13.87
N LYS A 282 -5.16 18.56 12.62
CA LYS A 282 -4.30 19.18 11.60
C LYS A 282 -2.98 18.40 11.39
N ASN A 283 -3.08 17.08 11.32
CA ASN A 283 -1.92 16.20 11.39
C ASN A 283 -1.92 15.09 10.33
N GLY A 284 -2.50 15.33 9.16
CA GLY A 284 -2.40 14.36 8.08
C GLY A 284 -3.02 14.80 6.77
N TYR A 285 -2.86 13.95 5.76
CA TYR A 285 -3.44 14.12 4.44
C TYR A 285 -4.18 12.87 3.98
N TYR A 286 -5.28 13.10 3.25
CA TYR A 286 -6.04 12.06 2.57
C TYR A 286 -5.97 12.28 1.06
N LEU A 287 -5.12 11.48 0.39
CA LEU A 287 -4.95 11.52 -1.05
C LEU A 287 -5.89 10.51 -1.69
N LYS A 288 -6.50 10.86 -2.81
CA LYS A 288 -7.36 9.94 -3.57
C LYS A 288 -7.03 10.03 -5.05
N MET A 289 -6.56 8.90 -5.60
CA MET A 289 -6.37 8.73 -7.03
C MET A 289 -7.68 9.01 -7.79
N GLY A 290 -7.56 9.66 -8.94
CA GLY A 290 -8.68 10.00 -9.80
C GLY A 290 -9.34 11.34 -9.51
N ARG A 291 -8.94 12.04 -8.44
CA ARG A 291 -9.45 13.40 -8.16
C ARG A 291 -8.60 14.44 -8.85
N ASP A 292 -9.24 15.31 -9.61
CA ASP A 292 -8.63 16.56 -10.07
C ASP A 292 -8.67 17.62 -8.96
N PHE A 293 -7.89 18.69 -9.14
CA PHE A 293 -7.75 19.74 -8.14
C PHE A 293 -9.07 20.44 -7.82
N SER A 294 -9.93 20.69 -8.82
CA SER A 294 -11.23 21.36 -8.62
C SER A 294 -12.16 20.52 -7.74
N GLU A 295 -12.13 19.18 -7.87
CA GLU A 295 -12.85 18.30 -6.96
C GLU A 295 -12.34 18.43 -5.52
N VAL A 296 -11.02 18.51 -5.32
CA VAL A 296 -10.42 18.64 -3.98
C VAL A 296 -10.85 19.95 -3.31
N VAL A 297 -10.74 21.08 -4.02
CA VAL A 297 -11.17 22.41 -3.56
C VAL A 297 -12.64 22.40 -3.14
N ARG A 298 -13.52 21.88 -4.01
CA ARG A 298 -14.96 21.77 -3.75
C ARG A 298 -15.27 20.91 -2.52
N ARG A 299 -14.61 19.75 -2.39
CA ARG A 299 -14.85 18.83 -1.25
C ARG A 299 -14.33 19.38 0.07
N ALA A 300 -13.29 20.20 0.02
CA ALA A 300 -12.77 20.92 1.17
C ALA A 300 -13.60 22.17 1.53
N LYS A 301 -14.60 22.52 0.72
CA LYS A 301 -15.41 23.74 0.86
C LYS A 301 -14.57 25.03 0.81
N GLN A 302 -13.51 25.01 0.02
CA GLN A 302 -12.70 26.20 -0.28
C GLN A 302 -13.30 26.99 -1.46
N ASP A 303 -12.86 28.23 -1.64
CA ASP A 303 -13.26 29.06 -2.78
C ASP A 303 -12.77 28.46 -4.11
N MET A 304 -13.66 28.35 -5.10
CA MET A 304 -13.36 27.82 -6.43
C MET A 304 -12.39 28.69 -7.22
N SER A 305 -12.23 29.97 -6.86
CA SER A 305 -11.19 30.84 -7.43
C SER A 305 -9.78 30.25 -7.27
N LEU A 306 -9.55 29.44 -6.24
CA LEU A 306 -8.32 28.68 -6.04
C LEU A 306 -8.13 27.63 -7.14
N ALA A 307 -9.18 26.90 -7.52
CA ALA A 307 -9.10 25.91 -8.59
C ALA A 307 -8.82 26.58 -9.94
N ASP A 308 -9.46 27.72 -10.21
CA ASP A 308 -9.25 28.48 -11.45
C ASP A 308 -7.81 29.00 -11.56
N LYS A 309 -7.22 29.44 -10.44
CA LYS A 309 -5.82 29.91 -10.38
C LYS A 309 -4.83 28.84 -10.86
N TYR A 310 -5.08 27.56 -10.57
CA TYR A 310 -4.16 26.45 -10.87
C TYR A 310 -4.64 25.54 -12.00
N LYS A 311 -5.63 25.97 -12.80
CA LYS A 311 -6.29 25.13 -13.81
C LYS A 311 -5.34 24.54 -14.85
N ASN A 312 -4.24 25.22 -15.16
CA ASN A 312 -3.27 24.80 -16.18
C ASN A 312 -1.98 24.18 -15.59
N ASP A 313 -1.83 24.18 -14.27
CA ASP A 313 -0.65 23.64 -13.58
C ASP A 313 -0.74 22.12 -13.36
N PHE A 314 -1.97 21.61 -13.28
CA PHE A 314 -2.26 20.24 -12.85
C PHE A 314 -2.93 19.40 -13.95
N LEU A 315 -2.99 18.10 -13.73
CA LEU A 315 -3.68 17.18 -14.63
C LEU A 315 -5.16 17.55 -14.79
N SER A 316 -5.64 17.41 -16.03
CA SER A 316 -7.04 17.67 -16.36
C SER A 316 -7.98 16.66 -15.69
N VAL A 317 -9.29 16.96 -15.72
CA VAL A 317 -10.33 16.03 -15.25
C VAL A 317 -10.28 14.72 -16.04
N GLU A 318 -10.12 14.80 -17.36
CA GLU A 318 -10.05 13.64 -18.25
C GLU A 318 -8.81 12.78 -17.97
N GLU A 319 -7.66 13.41 -17.77
CA GLU A 319 -6.41 12.74 -17.39
C GLU A 319 -6.54 12.04 -16.04
N CYS A 320 -7.13 12.73 -15.05
CA CYS A 320 -7.40 12.15 -13.75
C CYS A 320 -8.35 10.94 -13.83
N GLN A 321 -9.39 11.01 -14.66
CA GLN A 321 -10.29 9.90 -14.93
C GLN A 321 -9.61 8.74 -15.65
N LYS A 322 -8.70 9.03 -16.60
CA LYS A 322 -7.89 8.01 -17.27
C LYS A 322 -7.06 7.23 -16.25
N VAL A 323 -6.42 7.90 -15.29
CA VAL A 323 -5.68 7.24 -14.21
C VAL A 323 -6.60 6.43 -13.29
N ALA A 324 -7.75 6.98 -12.90
CA ALA A 324 -8.71 6.27 -12.04
C ALA A 324 -9.24 4.98 -12.69
N ASN A 325 -9.42 5.00 -14.01
CA ASN A 325 -9.93 3.88 -14.80
C ASN A 325 -8.85 2.91 -15.28
N TYR A 326 -7.57 3.23 -15.07
CA TYR A 326 -6.47 2.34 -15.43
C TYR A 326 -6.69 0.94 -14.81
N PRO A 327 -6.46 -0.16 -15.56
CA PRO A 327 -6.77 -1.50 -15.06
C PRO A 327 -5.99 -1.87 -13.79
N THR A 328 -6.64 -2.60 -12.89
CA THR A 328 -5.98 -3.28 -11.76
C THR A 328 -5.39 -4.60 -12.28
N THR A 329 -4.11 -4.58 -12.64
CA THR A 329 -3.36 -5.70 -13.24
C THR A 329 -1.91 -5.67 -12.75
N LEU A 330 -1.14 -6.73 -13.06
CA LEU A 330 0.31 -6.80 -12.86
C LEU A 330 1.09 -6.73 -14.19
N LYS A 331 0.43 -6.34 -15.28
CA LYS A 331 1.07 -6.04 -16.56
C LYS A 331 1.91 -4.76 -16.45
N ASN A 332 3.01 -4.73 -17.19
CA ASN A 332 3.79 -3.50 -17.35
C ASN A 332 2.98 -2.45 -18.11
N PRO A 333 3.03 -1.16 -17.69
CA PRO A 333 2.35 -0.08 -18.38
C PRO A 333 3.14 0.41 -19.60
N THR A 334 2.53 1.29 -20.39
CA THR A 334 3.29 2.15 -21.31
C THR A 334 4.03 3.22 -20.51
N GLU A 335 5.09 3.80 -21.08
CA GLU A 335 5.81 4.90 -20.42
C GLU A 335 4.90 6.12 -20.18
N GLN A 336 4.05 6.47 -21.16
CA GLN A 336 3.09 7.57 -21.03
C GLN A 336 2.12 7.33 -19.86
N ASP A 337 1.59 6.10 -19.71
CA ASP A 337 0.70 5.79 -18.60
C ASP A 337 1.45 5.77 -17.27
N PHE A 338 2.70 5.30 -17.23
CA PHE A 338 3.53 5.35 -16.04
C PHE A 338 3.71 6.80 -15.56
N ASP A 339 4.14 7.69 -16.45
CA ASP A 339 4.42 9.09 -16.11
C ASP A 339 3.13 9.83 -15.70
N LEU A 340 2.01 9.55 -16.36
CA LEU A 340 0.70 10.12 -16.01
C LEU A 340 0.23 9.69 -14.61
N ILE A 341 0.33 8.40 -14.28
CA ILE A 341 -0.10 7.87 -12.98
C ILE A 341 0.82 8.40 -11.87
N LEU A 342 2.14 8.43 -12.11
CA LEU A 342 3.12 8.96 -11.18
C LEU A 342 2.85 10.45 -10.91
N ARG A 343 2.61 11.23 -11.96
CA ARG A 343 2.27 12.66 -11.85
C ARG A 343 1.02 12.87 -11.01
N GLN A 344 -0.03 12.08 -11.18
CA GLN A 344 -1.23 12.21 -10.34
C GLN A 344 -0.95 11.93 -8.86
N GLY A 345 -0.08 10.96 -8.56
CA GLY A 345 0.36 10.68 -7.18
C GLY A 345 1.09 11.88 -6.56
N TYR A 346 2.02 12.46 -7.32
CA TYR A 346 2.78 13.64 -6.93
C TYR A 346 1.86 14.86 -6.69
N GLU A 347 0.99 15.18 -7.64
CA GLU A 347 0.07 16.32 -7.56
C GLU A 347 -0.96 16.16 -6.43
N SER A 348 -1.37 14.94 -6.09
CA SER A 348 -2.36 14.71 -5.03
C SER A 348 -1.91 15.24 -3.66
N ILE A 349 -0.60 15.22 -3.37
CA ILE A 349 -0.07 15.85 -2.14
C ILE A 349 -0.12 17.37 -2.26
N ILE A 350 0.28 17.91 -3.42
CA ILE A 350 0.22 19.36 -3.69
C ILE A 350 -1.20 19.89 -3.50
N TYR A 351 -2.21 19.16 -4.01
CA TYR A 351 -3.62 19.52 -3.83
C TYR A 351 -3.98 19.68 -2.36
N ASN A 352 -3.58 18.71 -1.53
CA ASN A 352 -3.85 18.76 -0.10
C ASN A 352 -3.09 19.90 0.57
N LYS A 353 -1.84 20.16 0.19
CA LYS A 353 -1.07 21.29 0.75
C LYS A 353 -1.70 22.64 0.42
N LEU A 354 -2.11 22.85 -0.84
CA LEU A 354 -2.73 24.11 -1.28
C LEU A 354 -4.09 24.38 -0.63
N VAL A 355 -4.80 23.32 -0.24
CA VAL A 355 -6.15 23.38 0.32
C VAL A 355 -6.14 23.35 1.85
N PHE A 356 -5.12 22.71 2.44
CA PHE A 356 -5.00 22.46 3.87
C PHE A 356 -3.60 22.89 4.37
N ASP A 357 -3.53 24.11 4.91
CA ASP A 357 -2.32 24.70 5.54
C ASP A 357 -2.03 24.07 6.91
N PHE A 358 -1.73 22.77 6.94
CA PHE A 358 -1.38 22.05 8.18
C PHE A 358 0.13 22.03 8.45
N ILE A 359 0.95 22.16 7.40
CA ILE A 359 2.41 22.16 7.49
C ILE A 359 2.95 23.39 6.71
N GLU A 360 3.59 24.31 7.43
CA GLU A 360 4.53 25.27 6.82
C GLU A 360 5.83 24.51 6.52
N LEU A 361 6.18 24.43 5.23
CA LEU A 361 7.37 23.70 4.73
C LEU A 361 8.57 24.63 4.57
#